data_AF-A0A8C2SSB2-F1
#
_entry.id   AF-A0A8C2SSB2-F1
#
_cell.length_a   1.000
_cell.length_b   1.000
_cell.length_c   1.000
_cell.angle_alpha   90.00
_cell.angle_beta   90.00
_cell.angle_gamma   90.00
#
_symmetry.space_group_name_H-M   'P 1'
#
loop_
_entity.id
_entity.type
_entity.pdbx_description
1 polymer ?
#
loop_
_entity_poly.entity_id
_entity_poly.type
_entity_poly.pdbx_seq_one_letter_code
_entity_poly.pdbx_strand_id
1 'polypeptide(L)'
;ACVRSAVSQELLKEGLHRELLVKAELGSTGQWTEGCTVAARTQLPAGVYVDPDELASLQQHNVTKAVLIPDVVDVEAPEYSAPALTVVLYLQPDPRCGRCFRAALPVHGRYHRPAGNSEDALVALKSPEILVCCCDGELLQIFIRLEFSPQSG
;
A
#
# COMPACT_ATOMS: atom_id res chain seq x y z
N ALA A 1 -11.68 13.46 -24.40
CA ALA A 1 -10.34 13.06 -23.91
C ALA A 1 -10.53 12.06 -22.77
N CYS A 2 -9.81 10.93 -22.78
CA CYS A 2 -9.89 9.95 -21.69
C CYS A 2 -9.12 10.49 -20.47
N VAL A 3 -9.80 10.70 -19.34
CA VAL A 3 -9.14 11.13 -18.11
C VAL A 3 -8.51 9.90 -17.46
N ARG A 4 -7.18 9.85 -17.44
CA ARG A 4 -6.44 8.70 -16.89
C ARG A 4 -6.33 8.82 -15.37
N SER A 5 -6.61 7.73 -14.69
CA SER A 5 -6.16 7.51 -13.31
C SER A 5 -4.73 6.96 -13.34
N ALA A 6 -3.96 7.21 -12.28
CA ALA A 6 -2.61 6.67 -12.12
C ALA A 6 -2.40 6.21 -10.68
N VAL A 7 -1.55 5.18 -10.50
CA VAL A 7 -1.07 4.76 -9.20
C VAL A 7 0.44 4.59 -9.28
N SER A 8 1.13 5.00 -8.22
CA SER A 8 2.57 4.80 -8.10
C SER A 8 2.95 4.39 -6.69
N GLN A 9 4.06 3.67 -6.60
CA GLN A 9 4.67 3.25 -5.35
C GLN A 9 6.13 3.70 -5.38
N GLU A 10 6.60 4.18 -4.25
CA GLU A 10 7.97 4.65 -4.07
C GLU A 10 8.48 4.13 -2.74
N LEU A 11 9.68 3.56 -2.74
CA LEU A 11 10.31 3.06 -1.53
C LEU A 11 11.32 4.11 -1.05
N LEU A 12 11.04 4.70 0.11
CA LEU A 12 11.84 5.74 0.74
C LEU A 12 12.72 5.13 1.85
N LYS A 13 13.73 5.89 2.27
CA LYS A 13 14.74 5.50 3.27
C LYS A 13 15.65 4.37 2.78
N GLU A 14 16.70 4.08 3.56
CA GLU A 14 17.73 3.07 3.25
C GLU A 14 17.81 1.99 4.33
N GLY A 15 18.39 0.84 3.99
CA GLY A 15 18.50 -0.32 4.87
C GLY A 15 17.32 -1.28 4.76
N LEU A 16 17.09 -2.09 5.81
CA LEU A 16 16.00 -3.06 5.86
C LEU A 16 14.68 -2.46 6.36
N HIS A 17 14.72 -1.41 7.18
CA HIS A 17 13.54 -0.64 7.56
C HIS A 17 13.36 0.52 6.58
N ARG A 18 12.29 0.47 5.78
CA ARG A 18 11.97 1.43 4.73
C ARG A 18 10.55 1.93 4.85
N GLU A 19 10.20 2.90 4.01
CA GLU A 19 8.87 3.48 3.98
C GLU A 19 8.28 3.39 2.57
N LEU A 20 7.20 2.63 2.42
CA LEU A 20 6.49 2.48 1.16
C LEU A 20 5.46 3.61 1.01
N LEU A 21 5.76 4.58 0.16
CA LEU A 21 4.85 5.66 -0.19
C LEU A 21 3.97 5.25 -1.37
N VAL A 22 2.67 5.16 -1.15
CA VAL A 22 1.68 4.90 -2.18
C VAL A 22 1.00 6.20 -2.56
N LYS A 23 0.94 6.49 -3.87
CA LYS A 23 0.28 7.67 -4.44
C LYS A 23 -0.76 7.21 -5.45
N ALA A 24 -1.96 7.77 -5.39
CA ALA A 24 -3.01 7.54 -6.37
C ALA A 24 -3.55 8.87 -6.88
N GLU A 25 -3.75 8.95 -8.19
CA GLU A 25 -4.37 10.07 -8.87
C GLU A 25 -5.62 9.54 -9.59
N LEU A 26 -6.81 10.01 -9.18
CA LEU A 26 -8.07 9.53 -9.73
C LEU A 26 -8.54 10.40 -10.90
N GLY A 27 -8.94 9.75 -11.99
CA GLY A 27 -9.52 10.39 -13.16
C GLY A 27 -10.93 10.93 -12.92
N SER A 28 -11.23 12.08 -13.52
CA SER A 28 -12.49 12.82 -13.34
C SER A 28 -13.66 12.18 -14.09
N THR A 29 -14.60 11.63 -13.32
CA THR A 29 -16.04 11.54 -13.66
C THR A 29 -16.96 11.71 -12.44
N GLY A 30 -16.41 11.89 -11.23
CA GLY A 30 -17.19 12.08 -10.01
C GLY A 30 -16.48 13.03 -9.04
N GLN A 31 -17.26 13.68 -8.18
CA GLN A 31 -16.79 14.58 -7.13
C GLN A 31 -16.21 13.74 -5.97
N TRP A 32 -15.07 13.07 -6.21
CA TRP A 32 -14.39 12.18 -5.25
C TRP A 32 -13.94 12.88 -3.95
N THR A 33 -14.11 14.20 -3.88
CA THR A 33 -13.59 15.08 -2.83
C THR A 33 -14.47 15.14 -1.59
N GLU A 34 -15.74 14.74 -1.68
CA GLU A 34 -16.67 14.77 -0.53
C GLU A 34 -17.30 13.39 -0.34
N GLY A 35 -17.14 12.80 0.85
CA GLY A 35 -17.80 11.53 1.22
C GLY A 35 -17.14 10.23 0.73
N CYS A 36 -16.07 10.29 -0.08
CA CYS A 36 -15.36 9.10 -0.56
C CYS A 36 -14.13 8.74 0.28
N THR A 37 -13.99 7.45 0.59
CA THR A 37 -12.78 6.85 1.16
C THR A 37 -11.99 6.15 0.07
N VAL A 38 -10.70 6.45 -0.01
CA VAL A 38 -9.76 5.82 -0.95
C VAL A 38 -8.78 4.96 -0.16
N ALA A 39 -8.58 3.71 -0.60
CA ALA A 39 -7.61 2.80 -0.03
C ALA A 39 -6.81 2.10 -1.14
N ALA A 40 -5.59 1.69 -0.81
CA ALA A 40 -4.73 0.87 -1.63
C ALA A 40 -4.61 -0.51 -1.00
N ARG A 41 -5.01 -1.55 -1.72
CA ARG A 41 -4.79 -2.94 -1.32
C ARG A 41 -3.54 -3.45 -2.03
N THR A 42 -2.58 -3.96 -1.27
CA THR A 42 -1.37 -4.57 -1.82
C THR A 42 -1.10 -5.91 -1.15
N GLN A 43 -0.48 -6.82 -1.91
CA GLN A 43 0.07 -8.05 -1.38
C GLN A 43 1.58 -7.86 -1.24
N LEU A 44 2.06 -7.83 0.00
CA LEU A 44 3.48 -7.85 0.31
C LEU A 44 4.01 -9.28 0.14
N PRO A 45 5.06 -9.48 -0.66
CA PRO A 45 5.72 -10.77 -0.80
C PRO A 45 6.39 -11.17 0.52
N ALA A 46 6.69 -12.45 0.68
CA ALA A 46 7.31 -13.00 1.90
C ALA A 46 8.61 -12.27 2.30
N GLY A 47 9.35 -11.68 1.36
CA GLY A 47 10.57 -10.92 1.66
C GLY A 47 10.37 -9.59 2.37
N VAL A 48 9.13 -9.11 2.55
CA VAL A 48 8.81 -7.83 3.19
C VAL A 48 7.62 -7.99 4.14
N TYR A 49 7.64 -7.29 5.28
CA TYR A 49 6.53 -7.26 6.22
C TYR A 49 6.29 -5.86 6.80
N VAL A 50 5.17 -5.71 7.51
CA VAL A 50 4.86 -4.54 8.33
C VAL A 50 4.93 -4.99 9.78
N ASP A 51 5.65 -4.26 10.61
CA ASP A 51 5.68 -4.50 12.06
C ASP A 51 4.32 -4.06 12.67
N PRO A 52 3.56 -4.98 13.30
CA PRO A 52 2.25 -4.64 13.89
C PRO A 52 2.34 -3.61 15.02
N ASP A 53 3.40 -3.62 15.82
CA ASP A 53 3.55 -2.71 16.97
C ASP A 53 3.89 -1.29 16.49
N GLU A 54 4.76 -1.18 15.49
CA GLU A 54 5.03 0.09 14.82
C GLU A 54 3.77 0.65 14.16
N LEU A 55 3.03 -0.18 13.42
CA LEU A 55 1.79 0.22 12.77
C LEU A 55 0.75 0.68 13.80
N ALA A 56 0.59 -0.04 14.92
CA ALA A 56 -0.33 0.33 15.99
C ALA A 56 0.00 1.71 16.56
N SER A 57 1.29 2.01 16.79
CA SER A 57 1.75 3.32 17.23
C SER A 57 1.39 4.43 16.22
N LEU A 58 1.65 4.21 14.93
CA LEU A 58 1.29 5.17 13.87
C LEU A 58 -0.22 5.41 13.78
N GLN A 59 -1.02 4.36 13.98
CA GLN A 59 -2.47 4.45 13.99
C GLN A 59 -2.98 5.24 15.20
N GLN A 60 -2.41 5.04 16.39
CA GLN A 60 -2.73 5.81 17.60
C GLN A 60 -2.48 7.32 17.40
N HIS A 61 -1.44 7.67 16.65
CA HIS A 61 -1.09 9.06 16.34
C HIS A 61 -1.73 9.61 15.06
N ASN A 62 -2.67 8.88 14.43
CA ASN A 62 -3.33 9.25 13.17
C ASN A 62 -2.37 9.55 12.00
N VAL A 63 -1.15 9.00 12.04
CA VAL A 63 -0.14 9.21 10.99
C VAL A 63 -0.42 8.31 9.78
N THR A 64 -0.83 7.07 10.03
CA THR A 64 -1.11 6.07 8.99
C THR A 64 -2.26 5.20 9.44
N LYS A 65 -3.17 4.84 8.53
CA LYS A 65 -4.28 3.93 8.79
C LYS A 65 -4.19 2.76 7.83
N ALA A 66 -4.01 1.55 8.35
CA ALA A 66 -3.95 0.34 7.55
C ALA A 66 -4.55 -0.85 8.29
N VAL A 67 -4.88 -1.90 7.54
CA VAL A 67 -5.30 -3.21 8.06
C VAL A 67 -4.39 -4.28 7.49
N LEU A 68 -3.87 -5.15 8.35
CA LEU A 68 -3.02 -6.29 8.00
C LEU A 68 -3.86 -7.58 7.96
N ILE A 69 -3.62 -8.41 6.96
CA ILE A 69 -4.26 -9.73 6.81
C ILE A 69 -3.19 -10.75 6.39
N PRO A 70 -2.81 -11.70 7.27
CA PRO A 70 -3.24 -11.82 8.67
C PRO A 70 -2.77 -10.62 9.52
N ASP A 71 -3.45 -10.39 10.64
CA ASP A 71 -3.13 -9.34 11.63
C ASP A 71 -1.96 -9.72 12.55
N VAL A 72 -1.66 -11.02 12.66
CA VAL A 72 -0.48 -11.54 13.35
C VAL A 72 0.67 -11.72 12.36
N VAL A 73 1.79 -11.06 12.65
CA VAL A 73 3.01 -11.12 11.84
C VAL A 73 4.16 -11.61 12.72
N ASP A 74 4.72 -12.76 12.38
CA ASP A 74 5.99 -13.21 12.95
C ASP A 74 7.10 -12.33 12.37
N VAL A 75 7.64 -11.42 13.19
CA VAL A 75 8.70 -10.48 12.78
C VAL A 75 10.08 -11.16 12.70
N GLU A 76 10.26 -12.33 13.31
CA GLU A 76 11.52 -13.06 13.35
C GLU A 76 11.64 -14.09 12.21
N ALA A 77 10.51 -14.51 11.62
CA ALA A 77 10.50 -15.43 10.50
C ALA A 77 11.36 -14.91 9.32
N PRO A 78 12.22 -15.73 8.71
CA PRO A 78 12.90 -15.39 7.46
C PRO A 78 11.94 -15.50 6.25
N GLU A 79 12.36 -14.95 5.11
CA GLU A 79 11.56 -14.92 3.87
C GLU A 79 11.06 -16.31 3.45
N TYR A 80 11.92 -17.33 3.48
CA TYR A 80 11.60 -18.68 3.01
C TYR A 80 10.64 -19.48 3.91
N SER A 81 10.22 -18.94 5.04
CA SER A 81 9.20 -19.52 5.92
C SER A 81 8.04 -18.57 6.22
N ALA A 82 8.13 -17.31 5.82
CA ALA A 82 7.11 -16.32 6.08
C ALA A 82 5.96 -16.40 5.05
N PRO A 83 4.70 -16.22 5.47
CA PRO A 83 3.59 -16.05 4.53
C PRO A 83 3.63 -14.66 3.88
N ALA A 84 3.03 -14.54 2.69
CA ALA A 84 2.73 -13.24 2.11
C ALA A 84 1.64 -12.52 2.94
N LEU A 85 1.71 -11.19 3.01
CA LEU A 85 0.77 -10.37 3.77
C LEU A 85 -0.09 -9.52 2.83
N THR A 86 -1.37 -9.39 3.11
CA THR A 86 -2.22 -8.40 2.44
C THR A 86 -2.37 -7.18 3.33
N VAL A 87 -2.16 -6.00 2.77
CA VAL A 87 -2.32 -4.72 3.45
C VAL A 87 -3.37 -3.90 2.74
N VAL A 88 -4.34 -3.37 3.48
CA VAL A 88 -5.27 -2.34 3.00
C VAL A 88 -4.89 -1.03 3.66
N LEU A 89 -4.28 -0.13 2.88
CA LEU A 89 -3.76 1.17 3.32
C LEU A 89 -4.75 2.28 2.95
N TYR A 90 -5.26 3.01 3.94
CA TYR A 90 -6.16 4.15 3.69
C TYR A 90 -5.37 5.38 3.27
N LEU A 91 -5.68 5.93 2.10
CA LEU A 91 -4.99 7.07 1.53
C LEU A 91 -5.65 8.37 1.99
N GLN A 92 -4.83 9.36 2.34
CA GLN A 92 -5.32 10.70 2.70
C GLN A 92 -5.26 11.63 1.47
N PRO A 93 -6.23 12.55 1.31
CA PRO A 93 -6.17 13.56 0.25
C PRO A 93 -4.89 14.41 0.35
N ASP A 94 -4.26 14.70 -0.79
CA ASP A 94 -3.14 15.65 -0.86
C ASP A 94 -3.68 17.10 -0.84
N PRO A 95 -3.30 17.95 0.12
CA PRO A 95 -3.75 19.34 0.18
C PRO A 95 -3.40 20.17 -1.06
N ARG A 96 -2.41 19.73 -1.86
CA ARG A 96 -1.92 20.46 -3.05
C ARG A 96 -2.58 19.99 -4.34
N CYS A 97 -3.31 18.87 -4.31
CA CYS A 97 -3.92 18.27 -5.49
C CYS A 97 -5.25 17.62 -5.12
N GLY A 98 -6.37 18.22 -5.56
CA GLY A 98 -7.72 17.78 -5.20
C GLY A 98 -8.13 16.38 -5.71
N ARG A 99 -7.30 15.72 -6.52
CA ARG A 99 -7.53 14.35 -7.03
C ARG A 99 -6.43 13.36 -6.63
N CYS A 100 -5.47 13.81 -5.84
CA CYS A 100 -4.33 13.02 -5.41
C CYS A 100 -4.57 12.52 -4.00
N PHE A 101 -4.22 11.27 -3.77
CA PHE A 101 -4.29 10.62 -2.47
C PHE A 101 -2.96 9.95 -2.20
N ARG A 102 -2.52 9.97 -0.94
CA ARG A 102 -1.26 9.37 -0.54
C ARG A 102 -1.29 8.84 0.89
N ALA A 103 -0.49 7.82 1.13
CA ALA A 103 -0.14 7.37 2.47
C ALA A 103 1.22 6.66 2.44
N ALA A 104 1.92 6.74 3.56
CA ALA A 104 3.14 6.00 3.79
C ALA A 104 2.85 4.76 4.64
N LEU A 105 3.58 3.68 4.44
CA LEU A 105 3.49 2.45 5.23
C LEU A 105 4.92 2.03 5.61
N PRO A 106 5.25 1.85 6.90
CA PRO A 106 6.55 1.30 7.28
C PRO A 106 6.63 -0.16 6.82
N VAL A 107 7.73 -0.51 6.17
CA VAL A 107 7.99 -1.86 5.67
C VAL A 107 9.39 -2.30 6.04
N HIS A 108 9.52 -3.58 6.37
CA HIS A 108 10.76 -4.19 6.83
C HIS A 108 11.13 -5.35 5.90
N GLY A 109 12.37 -5.37 5.43
CA GLY A 109 12.92 -6.47 4.66
C GLY A 109 13.28 -7.65 5.56
N ARG A 110 12.91 -8.86 5.13
CA ARG A 110 13.27 -10.11 5.83
C ARG A 110 14.63 -10.61 5.40
N TYR A 111 15.25 -11.39 6.26
CA TYR A 111 16.42 -12.18 5.90
C TYR A 111 16.04 -13.24 4.85
N HIS A 112 16.84 -13.30 3.78
CA HIS A 112 16.70 -14.29 2.72
C HIS A 112 17.65 -15.46 2.97
N ARG A 113 17.47 -16.57 2.22
CA ARG A 113 18.42 -17.68 2.30
C ARG A 113 19.83 -17.20 1.94
N PRO A 114 20.86 -17.66 2.68
CA PRO A 114 22.23 -17.48 2.25
C PRO A 114 22.41 -18.06 0.84
N ALA A 115 22.89 -17.24 -0.08
CA ALA A 115 23.23 -17.66 -1.43
C ALA A 115 24.74 -17.88 -1.52
N GLY A 116 25.16 -18.87 -2.31
CA GLY A 116 26.58 -19.14 -2.54
C GLY A 116 27.26 -18.11 -3.44
N ASN A 117 26.47 -17.24 -4.10
CA ASN A 117 26.91 -16.09 -4.86
C ASN A 117 26.67 -14.81 -4.05
N SER A 118 27.45 -13.75 -4.33
CA SER A 118 27.30 -12.45 -3.69
C SER A 118 26.20 -11.59 -4.33
N GLU A 119 25.13 -12.22 -4.80
CA GLU A 119 24.02 -11.51 -5.45
C GLU A 119 23.01 -11.03 -4.41
N ASP A 120 22.49 -9.82 -4.64
CA ASP A 120 21.42 -9.26 -3.82
C ASP A 120 20.10 -10.01 -4.07
N ALA A 121 19.35 -10.26 -3.00
CA ALA A 121 18.00 -10.80 -3.12
C ALA A 121 17.05 -9.73 -3.66
N LEU A 122 16.32 -10.06 -4.73
CA LEU A 122 15.33 -9.17 -5.33
C LEU A 122 13.94 -9.44 -4.76
N VAL A 123 13.30 -8.40 -4.23
CA VAL A 123 11.91 -8.45 -3.77
C VAL A 123 11.04 -7.56 -4.66
N ALA A 124 10.19 -8.19 -5.47
CA ALA A 124 9.29 -7.48 -6.37
C ALA A 124 7.95 -7.14 -5.68
N LEU A 125 7.64 -5.85 -5.57
CA LEU A 125 6.33 -5.38 -5.13
C LEU A 125 5.37 -5.27 -6.32
N LYS A 126 4.17 -5.83 -6.17
CA LYS A 126 3.11 -5.68 -7.17
C LYS A 126 2.45 -4.31 -7.02
N SER A 127 2.01 -3.75 -8.14
CA SER A 127 1.19 -2.53 -8.15
C SER A 127 -0.06 -2.73 -7.28
N PRO A 128 -0.45 -1.73 -6.48
CA PRO A 128 -1.56 -1.87 -5.57
C PRO A 128 -2.88 -1.70 -6.33
N GLU A 129 -3.91 -2.38 -5.84
CA GLU A 129 -5.28 -2.19 -6.27
C GLU A 129 -5.84 -0.97 -5.55
N ILE A 130 -6.36 0.00 -6.30
CA ILE A 130 -7.07 1.12 -5.68
C ILE A 130 -8.52 0.73 -5.48
N LEU A 131 -8.98 0.96 -4.25
CA LEU A 131 -10.33 0.74 -3.77
C LEU A 131 -10.92 2.11 -3.45
N VAL A 132 -12.05 2.43 -4.05
CA VAL A 132 -12.79 3.67 -3.76
C VAL A 132 -14.18 3.32 -3.27
N CYS A 133 -14.60 3.93 -2.17
CA CYS A 133 -15.92 3.77 -1.59
C CYS A 133 -16.51 5.14 -1.29
N CYS A 134 -17.58 5.51 -2.00
CA CYS A 134 -18.31 6.76 -1.80
C CYS A 134 -19.63 6.43 -1.12
N CYS A 135 -19.75 6.78 0.16
CA CYS A 135 -20.95 6.48 0.94
C CYS A 135 -21.80 7.75 1.04
N ASP A 136 -22.68 7.97 0.06
CA ASP A 136 -23.74 8.96 0.19
C ASP A 136 -24.91 8.34 0.96
N GLY A 137 -25.01 8.64 2.26
CA GLY A 137 -26.25 8.61 3.05
C GLY A 137 -26.98 7.27 3.31
N GLU A 138 -27.08 6.34 2.36
CA GLU A 138 -27.81 5.08 2.51
C GLU A 138 -27.10 3.95 1.76
N LEU A 139 -26.34 3.15 2.51
CA LEU A 139 -25.92 1.77 2.24
C LEU A 139 -25.87 1.31 0.77
N LEU A 140 -24.76 1.59 0.08
CA LEU A 140 -24.22 0.73 -0.98
C LEU A 140 -22.68 0.76 -0.93
N GLN A 141 -22.09 -0.30 -0.39
CA GLN A 141 -20.64 -0.46 -0.30
C GLN A 141 -20.09 -0.98 -1.64
N ILE A 142 -19.96 -0.11 -2.63
CA ILE A 142 -19.35 -0.45 -3.92
C ILE A 142 -17.85 -0.14 -3.84
N PHE A 143 -17.01 -1.18 -3.81
CA PHE A 143 -15.58 -1.04 -4.03
C PHE A 143 -15.28 -1.19 -5.52
N ILE A 144 -14.92 -0.08 -6.17
CA ILE A 144 -14.41 -0.16 -7.53
C ILE A 144 -12.94 -0.59 -7.45
N ARG A 145 -12.63 -1.80 -7.92
CA ARG A 145 -11.25 -2.26 -8.10
C ARG A 145 -10.70 -1.63 -9.37
N LEU A 146 -9.73 -0.73 -9.24
CA LEU A 146 -8.96 -0.21 -10.36
C LEU A 146 -7.66 -1.03 -10.47
N GLU A 147 -7.56 -1.85 -11.52
CA GLU A 147 -6.31 -2.51 -11.88
C GLU A 147 -5.48 -1.60 -12.79
N PHE A 148 -4.23 -1.37 -12.41
CA PHE A 148 -3.29 -0.58 -13.20
C PHE A 148 -2.26 -1.52 -13.82
N SER A 149 -2.28 -1.65 -15.14
CA SER A 149 -1.21 -2.36 -15.85
C SER A 149 0.02 -1.47 -15.92
N PRO A 150 1.23 -1.97 -15.58
CA PRO A 150 2.46 -1.24 -15.85
C PRO A 150 2.53 -0.97 -17.35
N GLN A 151 2.73 0.28 -17.75
CA GLN A 151 3.05 0.58 -19.15
C GLN A 151 4.51 0.18 -19.36
N SER A 152 4.74 -0.82 -20.21
CA SER A 152 6.05 -1.09 -20.78
C SER A 152 6.48 0.15 -21.55
N GLY A 153 7.52 0.83 -21.05
CA GLY A 153 8.22 1.88 -21.79
C GLY A 153 8.97 1.32 -22.99
#